data_AF-A0A7K0BF41-F1
#
_entry.id   AF-A0A7K0BF41-F1
#
_cell.length_a   1.000
_cell.length_b   1.000
_cell.length_c   1.000
_cell.angle_alpha   90.00
_cell.angle_beta   90.00
_cell.angle_gamma   90.00
#
_symmetry.space_group_name_H-M   'P 1'
#
loop_
_entity.id
_entity.type
_entity.pdbx_description
1 polymer ?
#
loop_
_entity_poly.entity_id
_entity_poly.type
_entity_poly.pdbx_seq_one_letter_code
_entity_poly.pdbx_strand_id
1 'polypeptide(L)'
;MKQLLFLFISLFVVSCSKNPTPKPDKLLDEEVMVNIIFDISILQAADGSFTYKLAEADIEMDKYIFEKYKIDSTTYSQNQRYYASDPKKYKKIYRKVVERIEQEQEKINKASKKDNDTTDIKKDFGPVD
;
A
#
# COMPACT_ATOMS: atom_id res chain seq x y z
N MET A 1 35.89 0.13 -34.97
CA MET A 1 34.42 0.01 -35.17
C MET A 1 33.89 -1.41 -34.90
N LYS A 2 34.33 -2.45 -35.64
CA LYS A 2 33.86 -3.85 -35.44
C LYS A 2 34.11 -4.44 -34.03
N GLN A 3 35.26 -4.14 -33.41
CA GLN A 3 35.58 -4.66 -32.07
C GLN A 3 34.75 -4.01 -30.95
N LEU A 4 34.41 -2.72 -31.09
CA LEU A 4 33.47 -2.02 -30.20
C LEU A 4 32.05 -2.56 -30.33
N LEU A 5 31.64 -2.93 -31.55
CA LEU A 5 30.33 -3.57 -31.79
C LEU A 5 30.24 -4.93 -31.10
N PHE A 6 31.31 -5.74 -31.16
CA PHE A 6 31.39 -7.02 -30.46
C PHE A 6 31.40 -6.87 -28.94
N LEU A 7 32.08 -5.85 -28.40
CA LEU A 7 32.05 -5.54 -26.97
C LEU A 7 30.64 -5.12 -26.51
N PHE A 8 29.96 -4.27 -27.29
CA PHE A 8 28.58 -3.87 -27.03
C PHE A 8 27.63 -5.08 -27.06
N ILE A 9 27.73 -5.92 -28.10
CA ILE A 9 26.92 -7.15 -28.22
C ILE A 9 27.18 -8.13 -27.08
N SER A 10 28.43 -8.28 -26.65
CA SER A 10 28.80 -9.12 -25.50
C SER A 10 28.21 -8.62 -24.19
N LEU A 11 28.12 -7.29 -24.00
CA LEU A 11 27.44 -6.69 -22.84
C LEU A 11 25.93 -7.01 -22.81
N PHE A 12 25.28 -7.13 -23.98
CA PHE A 12 23.86 -7.44 -24.07
C PHE A 12 23.52 -8.91 -23.71
N VAL A 13 24.42 -9.87 -23.95
CA VAL A 13 24.16 -11.29 -23.62
C VAL A 13 24.25 -11.60 -22.12
N VAL A 14 24.93 -10.79 -21.31
CA VAL A 14 25.04 -11.00 -19.85
C VAL A 14 23.80 -10.48 -19.08
N SER A 15 22.97 -9.64 -19.70
CA SER A 15 21.79 -9.07 -19.04
C SER A 15 20.62 -10.06 -18.87
N CYS A 16 20.63 -11.18 -19.62
CA CYS A 16 19.57 -12.18 -19.56
C CYS A 16 19.86 -13.24 -18.49
N SER A 17 19.86 -12.82 -17.22
CA SER A 17 19.85 -13.76 -16.11
C SER A 17 18.40 -13.99 -15.65
N LYS A 18 17.88 -15.19 -15.89
CA LYS A 18 16.74 -15.75 -15.14
C LYS A 18 17.23 -16.06 -13.73
N ASN A 19 17.58 -15.03 -12.96
CA ASN A 19 17.90 -15.21 -11.55
C ASN A 19 16.57 -15.33 -10.81
N PRO A 20 16.23 -16.50 -10.24
CA PRO A 20 15.08 -16.59 -9.35
C PRO A 20 15.30 -15.59 -8.23
N THR A 21 14.33 -14.68 -8.03
CA THR A 21 14.43 -13.67 -6.98
C THR A 21 14.66 -14.38 -5.65
N PRO A 22 15.74 -14.07 -4.91
CA PRO A 22 16.06 -14.77 -3.69
C PRO A 22 14.93 -14.60 -2.68
N LYS A 23 14.68 -15.65 -1.89
CA LYS A 23 13.75 -15.58 -0.77
C LYS A 23 14.32 -14.58 0.26
N PRO A 24 13.51 -13.64 0.78
CA PRO A 24 13.93 -12.71 1.82
C PRO A 24 14.39 -13.44 3.08
N ASP A 25 15.33 -12.84 3.83
CA ASP A 25 15.80 -13.38 5.11
C ASP A 25 14.64 -13.50 6.11
N LYS A 26 13.76 -12.50 6.10
CA LYS A 26 12.48 -12.48 6.83
C LYS A 26 11.35 -12.37 5.81
N LEU A 27 10.78 -13.51 5.41
CA LEU A 27 9.59 -13.54 4.55
C LEU A 27 8.35 -13.11 5.35
N LEU A 28 7.67 -12.06 4.89
CA LEU A 28 6.39 -11.60 5.41
C LEU A 28 5.26 -12.41 4.79
N ASP A 29 4.22 -12.70 5.56
CA ASP A 29 3.01 -13.35 5.03
C ASP A 29 2.29 -12.46 4.00
N GLU A 30 1.55 -13.09 3.09
CA GLU A 30 0.77 -12.40 2.04
C GLU A 30 -0.18 -11.37 2.67
N GLU A 31 -0.86 -11.72 3.76
CA GLU A 31 -1.77 -10.82 4.48
C GLU A 31 -1.06 -9.64 5.14
N VAL A 32 0.17 -9.84 5.63
CA VAL A 32 0.99 -8.74 6.16
C VAL A 32 1.34 -7.76 5.05
N MET A 33 1.68 -8.26 3.85
CA MET A 33 1.92 -7.40 2.69
C MET A 33 0.65 -6.67 2.22
N VAL A 34 -0.52 -7.32 2.27
CA VAL A 34 -1.81 -6.65 2.01
C VAL A 34 -2.01 -5.49 2.98
N ASN A 35 -1.77 -5.71 4.27
CA ASN A 35 -1.91 -4.68 5.30
C ASN A 35 -0.93 -3.51 5.09
N ILE A 36 0.35 -3.80 4.82
CA ILE A 36 1.37 -2.78 4.54
C ILE A 36 0.97 -1.92 3.34
N ILE A 37 0.60 -2.55 2.21
CA ILE A 37 0.26 -1.81 0.99
C ILE A 37 -1.04 -1.02 1.17
N PHE A 38 -2.02 -1.56 1.92
CA PHE A 38 -3.21 -0.82 2.29
C PHE A 38 -2.85 0.46 3.06
N ASP A 39 -2.06 0.35 4.14
CA ASP A 39 -1.69 1.52 4.94
C ASP A 39 -0.87 2.55 4.14
N ILE A 40 0.07 2.10 3.31
CA ILE A 40 0.81 2.98 2.40
C ILE A 40 -0.15 3.73 1.48
N SER A 41 -1.15 3.03 0.92
CA SER A 41 -2.15 3.64 0.03
C SER A 41 -2.97 4.72 0.76
N ILE A 42 -3.35 4.48 2.00
CA ILE A 42 -4.06 5.45 2.83
C ILE A 42 -3.18 6.66 3.16
N LEU A 43 -1.92 6.44 3.55
CA LEU A 43 -0.98 7.52 3.85
C LEU A 43 -0.70 8.39 2.61
N GLN A 44 -0.50 7.77 1.44
CA GLN A 44 -0.31 8.48 0.18
C GLN A 44 -1.55 9.28 -0.23
N ALA A 45 -2.75 8.71 -0.06
CA ALA A 45 -3.99 9.44 -0.33
C ALA A 45 -4.18 10.63 0.62
N ALA A 46 -3.81 10.47 1.89
CA ALA A 46 -3.84 11.53 2.89
C ALA A 46 -2.82 12.63 2.57
N ASP A 47 -1.59 12.28 2.18
CA ASP A 47 -0.53 13.22 1.81
C ASP A 47 -0.90 14.03 0.56
N GLY A 48 -1.46 13.36 -0.45
CA GLY A 48 -1.92 14.01 -1.69
C GLY A 48 -3.15 14.90 -1.50
N SER A 49 -4.01 14.61 -0.52
CA SER A 49 -5.23 15.39 -0.24
C SER A 49 -5.01 16.48 0.81
N PHE A 50 -4.09 16.27 1.75
CA PHE A 50 -3.86 17.10 2.93
C PHE A 50 -2.36 17.17 3.28
N THR A 51 -1.54 17.68 2.36
CA THR A 51 -0.06 17.65 2.43
C THR A 51 0.54 18.23 3.72
N TYR A 52 -0.18 19.11 4.43
CA TYR A 52 0.29 19.67 5.70
C TYR A 52 -0.03 18.80 6.92
N LYS A 53 -1.03 17.91 6.86
CA LYS A 53 -1.53 17.20 8.05
C LYS A 53 -0.57 16.11 8.54
N LEU A 54 0.13 15.43 7.64
CA LEU A 54 1.15 14.45 8.05
C LEU A 54 2.34 15.16 8.70
N ALA A 55 2.78 16.29 8.13
CA ALA A 55 3.85 17.10 8.69
C ALA A 55 3.47 17.72 10.04
N GLU A 56 2.25 18.23 10.20
CA GLU A 56 1.73 18.75 11.47
C GLU A 56 1.68 17.68 12.56
N ALA A 57 1.40 16.43 12.18
CA ALA A 57 1.41 15.29 13.08
C ALA A 57 2.79 14.66 13.29
N ASP A 58 3.86 15.23 12.71
CA ASP A 58 5.23 14.68 12.72
C ASP A 58 5.30 13.22 12.22
N ILE A 59 4.48 12.88 11.22
CA ILE A 59 4.39 11.54 10.64
C ILE A 59 5.27 11.47 9.40
N GLU A 60 6.37 10.74 9.50
CA GLU A 60 7.14 10.25 8.36
C GLU A 60 6.59 8.87 7.93
N MET A 61 6.08 8.78 6.70
CA MET A 61 5.34 7.59 6.21
C MET A 61 6.14 6.29 6.34
N ASP A 62 7.39 6.27 5.87
CA ASP A 62 8.23 5.07 5.90
C ASP A 62 8.50 4.63 7.34
N LYS A 63 8.85 5.58 8.21
CA LYS A 63 9.07 5.33 9.64
C LYS A 63 7.82 4.76 10.31
N TYR A 64 6.65 5.36 10.06
CA TYR A 64 5.38 4.88 10.59
C TYR A 64 5.09 3.43 10.18
N ILE A 65 5.30 3.09 8.91
CA ILE A 65 5.09 1.72 8.40
C ILE A 65 6.08 0.75 9.07
N PHE A 66 7.36 1.10 9.12
CA PHE A 66 8.39 0.24 9.71
C PHE A 66 8.14 -0.04 11.19
N GLU A 67 7.75 0.98 11.96
CA GLU A 67 7.39 0.84 13.37
C GLU A 67 6.12 0.00 13.55
N LYS A 68 5.05 0.27 12.80
CA LYS A 68 3.76 -0.45 12.89
C LYS A 68 3.91 -1.95 12.62
N TYR A 69 4.71 -2.31 11.62
CA TYR A 69 4.88 -3.70 11.18
C TYR A 69 6.12 -4.39 11.76
N LYS A 70 6.96 -3.68 12.53
CA LYS A 70 8.22 -4.19 13.10
C LYS A 70 9.13 -4.77 12.02
N ILE A 71 9.33 -4.00 10.96
CA ILE A 71 10.20 -4.31 9.82
C ILE A 71 11.14 -3.14 9.55
N ASP A 72 12.21 -3.38 8.81
CA ASP A 72 13.09 -2.35 8.27
C ASP A 72 12.94 -2.22 6.75
N SER A 73 13.62 -1.22 6.19
CA SER A 73 13.61 -0.93 4.75
C SER A 73 14.14 -2.11 3.92
N THR A 74 15.10 -2.86 4.46
CA THR A 74 15.70 -4.01 3.78
C THR A 74 14.70 -5.16 3.69
N THR A 75 14.07 -5.51 4.81
CA THR A 75 12.99 -6.49 4.90
C THR A 75 11.86 -6.13 3.94
N TYR A 76 11.39 -4.87 3.95
CA TYR A 76 10.34 -4.43 3.04
C TYR A 76 10.75 -4.57 1.57
N SER A 77 11.93 -4.06 1.18
CA SER A 77 12.40 -4.10 -0.21
C SER A 77 12.64 -5.52 -0.73
N GLN A 78 13.15 -6.43 0.11
CA GLN A 78 13.32 -7.84 -0.24
C GLN A 78 11.97 -8.52 -0.46
N ASN A 79 10.99 -8.29 0.43
CA ASN A 79 9.65 -8.87 0.31
C ASN A 79 8.89 -8.31 -0.89
N GLN A 80 8.98 -7.00 -1.14
CA GLN A 80 8.41 -6.38 -2.32
C GLN A 80 8.95 -7.04 -3.59
N ARG A 81 10.28 -7.20 -3.73
CA ARG A 81 10.90 -7.90 -4.86
C ARG A 81 10.44 -9.36 -4.95
N TYR A 82 10.40 -10.07 -3.84
CA TYR A 82 9.99 -11.48 -3.78
C TYR A 82 8.56 -11.66 -4.29
N TYR A 83 7.59 -10.89 -3.79
CA TYR A 83 6.21 -11.00 -4.24
C TYR A 83 6.03 -10.50 -5.68
N ALA A 84 6.74 -9.44 -6.09
CA ALA A 84 6.71 -8.95 -7.47
C ALA A 84 7.30 -9.95 -8.49
N SER A 85 8.13 -10.90 -8.06
CA SER A 85 8.68 -11.94 -8.92
C SER A 85 7.65 -12.96 -9.43
N ASP A 86 6.49 -13.06 -8.77
CA ASP A 86 5.34 -13.86 -9.20
C ASP A 86 4.15 -12.92 -9.47
N PRO A 87 3.93 -12.52 -10.75
CA PRO A 87 2.86 -11.59 -11.11
C PRO A 87 1.46 -12.05 -10.68
N LYS A 88 1.20 -13.37 -10.61
CA LYS A 88 -0.11 -13.88 -10.18
C LYS A 88 -0.33 -13.65 -8.69
N LYS A 89 0.69 -13.92 -7.86
CA LYS A 89 0.65 -13.64 -6.42
C LYS A 89 0.57 -12.14 -6.15
N TYR A 90 1.38 -11.34 -6.85
CA TYR A 90 1.38 -9.89 -6.66
C TYR A 90 0.03 -9.27 -7.01
N LYS A 91 -0.57 -9.68 -8.14
CA LYS A 91 -1.93 -9.26 -8.52
C LYS A 91 -2.96 -9.62 -7.45
N LYS A 92 -2.86 -10.79 -6.83
CA LYS A 92 -3.77 -11.22 -5.76
C LYS A 92 -3.65 -10.33 -4.52
N ILE A 93 -2.44 -9.94 -4.13
CA ILE A 93 -2.20 -8.99 -3.01
C ILE A 93 -2.90 -7.67 -3.30
N TYR A 94 -2.64 -7.06 -4.46
CA TYR A 94 -3.27 -5.78 -4.81
C TYR A 94 -4.80 -5.87 -4.93
N ARG A 95 -5.33 -6.98 -5.43
CA ARG A 95 -6.78 -7.19 -5.47
C ARG A 95 -7.38 -7.15 -4.06
N LYS A 96 -6.76 -7.83 -3.09
CA LYS A 96 -7.20 -7.78 -1.68
C LYS A 96 -7.11 -6.38 -1.08
N VAL A 97 -6.08 -5.61 -1.44
CA VAL A 97 -5.96 -4.21 -1.02
C VAL A 97 -7.13 -3.39 -1.52
N VAL A 98 -7.47 -3.52 -2.82
CA VAL A 98 -8.63 -2.82 -3.42
C VAL A 98 -9.94 -3.25 -2.75
N GLU A 99 -10.18 -4.56 -2.61
CA GLU A 99 -11.36 -5.09 -1.93
C GLU A 99 -11.50 -4.52 -0.50
N ARG A 100 -10.39 -4.39 0.24
CA ARG A 100 -10.40 -3.79 1.58
C ARG A 100 -10.72 -2.30 1.55
N ILE A 101 -10.17 -1.54 0.61
CA ILE A 101 -10.47 -0.11 0.45
C ILE A 101 -11.97 0.08 0.18
N GLU A 102 -12.55 -0.72 -0.72
CA GLU A 102 -13.99 -0.70 -1.03
C GLU A 102 -14.83 -1.01 0.22
N GLN A 103 -14.45 -2.03 0.99
CA GLN A 103 -15.13 -2.37 2.24
C GLN A 103 -15.10 -1.23 3.27
N GLU A 104 -13.97 -0.56 3.44
CA GLU A 104 -13.88 0.60 4.34
C GLU A 104 -14.72 1.77 3.84
N GLN A 105 -14.73 2.03 2.53
CA GLN A 105 -15.57 3.06 1.93
C GLN A 105 -17.07 2.77 2.14
N GLU A 106 -17.49 1.51 1.97
CA GLU A 106 -18.86 1.11 2.26
C GLU A 106 -19.24 1.33 3.72
N LYS A 107 -18.35 1.01 4.67
CA LYS A 107 -18.59 1.22 6.11
C LYS A 107 -18.78 2.70 6.41
N ILE A 108 -17.92 3.56 5.86
CA ILE A 108 -18.02 5.02 6.00
C ILE A 108 -19.36 5.52 5.43
N ASN A 109 -19.71 5.11 4.21
CA ASN A 109 -20.96 5.51 3.57
C ASN A 109 -22.21 5.06 4.35
N LYS A 110 -22.19 3.85 4.92
CA LYS A 110 -23.28 3.34 5.77
C LYS A 110 -23.40 4.13 7.07
N ALA A 111 -22.28 4.48 7.71
CA ALA A 111 -22.26 5.31 8.92
C ALA A 111 -22.82 6.71 8.64
N SER A 112 -22.37 7.38 7.58
CA SER A 112 -22.86 8.73 7.23
C SER A 112 -24.35 8.76 6.89
N LYS A 113 -24.92 7.70 6.30
CA LYS A 113 -26.37 7.63 6.05
C LYS A 113 -27.19 7.50 7.33
N LYS A 114 -26.68 6.73 8.31
CA LYS A 114 -27.34 6.55 9.60
C LYS A 114 -27.39 7.85 10.41
N ASP A 115 -26.31 8.62 10.39
CA ASP A 115 -26.24 9.89 11.12
C ASP A 115 -27.24 10.92 10.57
N ASN A 116 -27.37 11.01 9.24
CA ASN A 116 -28.33 11.92 8.60
C ASN A 116 -29.80 11.59 8.97
N ASP A 117 -30.17 10.31 9.03
CA ASP A 117 -31.52 9.85 9.40
C ASP A 117 -31.90 10.21 10.87
N THR A 118 -30.93 10.16 11.80
CA THR A 118 -31.15 10.60 13.19
C THR A 118 -31.27 12.11 13.37
N THR A 119 -30.74 12.92 12.46
CA THR A 119 -30.86 14.40 12.53
C THR A 119 -32.24 14.89 12.13
N ASP A 120 -32.98 14.12 11.33
CA ASP A 120 -34.35 14.45 10.94
C ASP A 120 -35.38 14.11 12.04
N ILE A 121 -35.11 13.11 12.89
CA ILE A 121 -35.96 12.81 14.06
C ILE A 121 -35.88 13.90 15.15
N LYS A 122 -34.75 14.63 15.27
CA LYS A 122 -34.61 15.72 16.25
C LYS A 122 -35.29 17.04 15.84
N LYS A 123 -35.81 17.16 14.61
CA LYS A 123 -36.59 18.34 14.18
C LYS A 123 -38.07 18.25 14.53
N ASP A 124 -38.58 17.08 14.91
CA ASP A 124 -39.99 16.84 15.22
C ASP A 124 -40.35 16.99 16.71
N PHE A 125 -39.36 17.19 17.58
CA PHE A 125 -39.57 17.58 18.98
C PHE A 125 -39.13 19.04 19.14
N GLY A 126 -40.01 19.97 18.75
CA GLY A 126 -39.89 21.39 19.09
C GLY A 126 -39.88 21.62 20.60
N PRO A 127 -39.51 22.82 21.08
CA PRO A 127 -39.45 23.10 22.51
C PRO A 127 -40.83 22.85 23.12
N VAL A 128 -40.89 21.96 24.10
CA VAL A 128 -42.05 21.86 25.00
C VAL A 128 -41.94 23.08 25.92
N ASP A 129 -43.00 23.89 25.90
CA ASP A 129 -43.18 25.14 26.64
C ASP A 129 -42.65 25.12 28.08
#